data_AF-A0A7S3XMJ1-F1
#
_entry.id   AF-A0A7S3XMJ1-F1
#
_cell.length_a   1.000
_cell.length_b   1.000
_cell.length_c   1.000
_cell.angle_alpha   90.00
_cell.angle_beta   90.00
_cell.angle_gamma   90.00
#
_symmetry.space_group_name_H-M   'P 1'
#
loop_
_entity.id
_entity.type
_entity.pdbx_description
1 polymer ?
#
loop_
_entity_poly.entity_id
_entity_poly.type
_entity_poly.pdbx_seq_one_letter_code
_entity_poly.pdbx_strand_id
1 'polypeptide(L)'
;DALRQARAGGRPRADQVALVRLLVGLLGKVQGHKSLFVKFQPHMTWFLPVIQDAFPDTPWIFLYRNPVEVLVSLLVSLDEVQRRAQMSDEEIKFGQAFGMSKEAYCLSNKTAGGSLFNEKVLPLAQKLTGSLSPRKEDICAAYLAAVIQPVLDELIQEDSIGGGQKVKRGKAVPYQASSLADWLVDYIFPGHFQLSSLDPEIKEKMKVIAAYKTKAIDNKRTKFKDDGPAKQQEAWKELIESSSTFLDYAYFQLMNYIPL
;
A
#
# COMPACT_ATOMS: atom_id res chain seq x y z
N ASP A 1 12.94 1.08 -6.56
CA ASP A 1 14.28 1.67 -6.33
C ASP A 1 14.71 2.67 -7.39
N ALA A 2 14.63 2.32 -8.68
CA ALA A 2 15.00 3.22 -9.77
C ALA A 2 14.33 4.61 -9.68
N LEU A 3 13.03 4.69 -9.36
CA LEU A 3 12.33 5.98 -9.17
C LEU A 3 12.83 6.77 -7.95
N ARG A 4 13.16 6.09 -6.85
CA ARG A 4 13.73 6.73 -5.66
C ARG A 4 15.08 7.36 -5.99
N GLN A 5 15.94 6.60 -6.68
CA GLN A 5 17.25 7.07 -7.13
C GLN A 5 17.14 8.21 -8.14
N ALA A 6 16.21 8.12 -9.10
CA ALA A 6 15.96 9.16 -10.08
C ALA A 6 15.59 10.49 -9.41
N ARG A 7 14.67 10.46 -8.44
CA ARG A 7 14.29 11.67 -7.69
C ARG A 7 15.41 12.20 -6.80
N ALA A 8 16.10 11.32 -6.06
CA ALA A 8 17.22 11.71 -5.21
C ALA A 8 18.37 12.33 -6.01
N GLY A 9 18.60 11.86 -7.23
CA GLY A 9 19.55 12.44 -8.18
C GLY A 9 19.06 13.70 -8.90
N GLY A 10 17.93 14.29 -8.48
CA GLY A 10 17.39 15.52 -9.07
C GLY A 10 16.94 15.39 -10.52
N ARG A 11 16.66 14.18 -11.01
CA ARG A 11 16.27 13.99 -12.42
C ARG A 11 15.00 14.77 -12.76
N PRO A 12 14.96 15.46 -13.91
CA PRO A 12 13.76 16.13 -14.39
C PRO A 12 12.53 15.22 -14.37
N ARG A 13 11.35 15.82 -14.17
CA ARG A 13 10.08 15.09 -14.12
C ARG A 13 9.83 14.22 -15.37
N ALA A 14 10.15 14.76 -16.55
CA ALA A 14 10.01 14.05 -17.82
C ALA A 14 10.84 12.76 -17.86
N ASP A 15 12.06 12.78 -17.31
CA ASP A 15 12.93 11.60 -17.25
C ASP A 15 12.40 10.55 -16.28
N GLN A 16 11.85 10.98 -15.15
CA GLN A 16 11.18 10.07 -14.20
C GLN A 16 10.00 9.38 -14.88
N VAL A 17 9.17 10.13 -15.61
CA VAL A 17 8.03 9.61 -16.38
C VAL A 17 8.51 8.60 -17.44
N ALA A 18 9.53 8.93 -18.22
CA ALA A 18 10.10 8.03 -19.23
C ALA A 18 10.63 6.73 -18.60
N LEU A 19 11.29 6.82 -17.44
CA LEU A 19 11.78 5.67 -16.69
C LEU A 19 10.64 4.76 -16.21
N VAL A 20 9.54 5.32 -15.69
CA VAL A 20 8.37 4.51 -15.29
C VAL A 20 7.80 3.76 -16.49
N ARG A 21 7.60 4.45 -17.62
CA ARG A 21 7.08 3.84 -18.85
C ARG A 21 7.97 2.71 -19.34
N LEU A 22 9.29 2.92 -19.34
CA LEU A 22 10.25 1.90 -19.72
C LEU A 22 10.17 0.67 -18.81
N LEU A 23 10.20 0.86 -17.48
CA LEU A 23 10.19 -0.24 -16.52
C LEU A 23 8.91 -1.07 -16.60
N VAL A 24 7.74 -0.40 -16.63
CA VAL A 24 6.45 -1.09 -16.77
C VAL A 24 6.34 -1.78 -18.13
N GLY A 25 6.82 -1.13 -19.20
CA GLY A 25 6.85 -1.73 -20.53
C GLY A 25 7.74 -2.98 -20.60
N LEU A 26 8.89 -2.98 -19.95
CA LEU A 26 9.77 -4.15 -19.87
C LEU A 26 9.14 -5.29 -19.05
N LEU A 27 8.53 -4.98 -17.90
CA LEU A 27 7.85 -5.96 -17.05
C LEU A 27 6.57 -6.51 -17.69
N GLY A 28 5.93 -5.73 -18.57
CA GLY A 28 4.69 -6.07 -19.24
C GLY A 28 4.83 -6.88 -20.54
N LYS A 29 6.05 -7.11 -21.04
CA LYS A 29 6.29 -7.90 -22.25
C LYS A 29 6.08 -9.40 -21.99
N VAL A 30 4.82 -9.81 -21.93
CA VAL A 30 4.42 -11.22 -21.83
C VAL A 30 3.48 -11.54 -22.99
N GLN A 31 3.75 -12.63 -23.72
CA GLN A 31 2.91 -13.04 -24.85
C GLN A 31 1.53 -13.52 -24.37
N GLY A 32 0.48 -13.24 -25.14
CA GLY A 32 -0.88 -13.75 -24.90
C GLY A 32 -1.73 -12.97 -23.89
N HIS A 33 -1.16 -12.01 -23.15
CA HIS A 33 -1.92 -11.14 -22.24
C HIS A 33 -2.26 -9.80 -22.90
N LYS A 34 -3.52 -9.36 -22.74
CA LYS A 34 -4.02 -8.08 -23.30
C LYS A 34 -3.98 -6.93 -22.30
N SER A 35 -3.84 -7.24 -21.01
CA SER A 35 -3.92 -6.27 -19.92
C SER A 35 -2.83 -6.56 -18.89
N LEU A 36 -2.28 -5.50 -18.29
CA LEU A 36 -1.25 -5.56 -17.26
C LEU A 36 -1.77 -4.89 -15.99
N PHE A 37 -1.63 -5.58 -14.86
CA PHE A 37 -1.87 -5.01 -13.53
C PHE A 37 -0.55 -4.85 -12.81
N VAL A 38 -0.24 -3.62 -12.39
CA VAL A 38 0.99 -3.30 -11.65
C VAL A 38 0.63 -2.99 -10.22
N LYS A 39 1.17 -3.77 -9.28
CA LYS A 39 1.09 -3.50 -7.85
C LYS A 39 2.36 -2.77 -7.41
N PHE A 40 2.20 -1.56 -6.89
CA PHE A 40 3.28 -0.82 -6.27
C PHE A 40 3.36 -1.10 -4.76
N GLN A 41 4.55 -0.93 -4.19
CA GLN A 41 4.71 -0.92 -2.73
C GLN A 41 4.07 0.36 -2.14
N PRO A 42 3.60 0.34 -0.88
CA PRO A 42 2.86 1.48 -0.31
C PRO A 42 3.59 2.82 -0.40
N HIS A 43 4.90 2.88 -0.14
CA HIS A 43 5.67 4.13 -0.21
C HIS A 43 5.75 4.75 -1.62
N MET A 44 5.34 4.02 -2.66
CA MET A 44 5.32 4.54 -4.02
C MET A 44 4.18 5.53 -4.26
N THR A 45 3.24 5.69 -3.33
CA THR A 45 2.21 6.74 -3.39
C THR A 45 2.82 8.15 -3.46
N TRP A 46 4.02 8.36 -2.94
CA TRP A 46 4.76 9.62 -3.10
C TRP A 46 5.13 9.94 -4.55
N PHE A 47 5.12 8.92 -5.41
CA PHE A 47 5.36 9.03 -6.85
C PHE A 47 4.06 8.86 -7.65
N LEU A 48 2.89 8.82 -7.00
CA LEU A 48 1.60 8.69 -7.67
C LEU A 48 1.42 9.73 -8.78
N PRO A 49 1.77 11.02 -8.59
CA PRO A 49 1.72 11.98 -9.69
C PRO A 49 2.63 11.60 -10.88
N VAL A 50 3.84 11.07 -10.63
CA VAL A 50 4.75 10.63 -11.72
C VAL A 50 4.13 9.45 -12.47
N ILE A 51 3.51 8.52 -11.73
CA ILE A 51 2.88 7.33 -12.29
C ILE A 51 1.66 7.73 -13.12
N GLN A 52 0.86 8.70 -12.67
CA GLN A 52 -0.25 9.25 -13.43
C GLN A 52 0.22 10.00 -14.69
N ASP A 53 1.29 10.79 -14.62
CA ASP A 53 1.86 11.43 -15.83
C ASP A 53 2.38 10.38 -16.83
N ALA A 54 2.94 9.27 -16.33
CA ALA A 54 3.38 8.17 -17.16
C ALA A 54 2.22 7.44 -17.83
N PHE A 55 1.08 7.32 -17.15
CA PHE A 55 -0.09 6.59 -17.61
C PHE A 55 -1.39 7.35 -17.31
N PRO A 56 -1.65 8.47 -18.00
CA PRO A 56 -2.71 9.42 -17.64
C PRO A 56 -4.12 8.82 -17.72
N ASP A 57 -4.32 7.87 -18.63
CA ASP A 57 -5.60 7.19 -18.84
C ASP A 57 -5.74 5.91 -18.03
N THR A 58 -4.73 5.52 -17.25
CA THR A 58 -4.77 4.26 -16.50
C THR A 58 -5.52 4.44 -15.17
N PRO A 59 -6.62 3.69 -14.96
CA PRO A 59 -7.30 3.68 -13.68
C PRO A 59 -6.41 3.05 -12.61
N TRP A 60 -6.52 3.54 -11.38
CA TRP A 60 -5.80 3.01 -10.23
C TRP A 60 -6.73 2.80 -9.05
N ILE A 61 -6.31 1.93 -8.14
CA ILE A 61 -6.99 1.72 -6.86
C ILE A 61 -5.99 1.84 -5.72
N PHE A 62 -6.44 2.38 -4.60
CA PHE A 62 -5.72 2.37 -3.34
C PHE A 62 -6.42 1.42 -2.38
N LEU A 63 -5.76 0.30 -2.08
CA LEU A 63 -6.24 -0.64 -1.08
C LEU A 63 -5.92 -0.08 0.30
N TYR A 64 -6.93 0.11 1.14
CA TYR A 64 -6.77 0.59 2.50
C TYR A 64 -7.36 -0.40 3.51
N ARG A 65 -6.86 -0.40 4.74
CA ARG A 65 -7.29 -1.30 5.80
C ARG A 65 -7.40 -0.50 7.10
N ASN A 66 -8.08 -1.06 8.10
CA ASN A 66 -8.09 -0.47 9.45
C ASN A 66 -6.64 -0.13 9.88
N PRO A 67 -6.36 1.13 10.25
CA PRO A 67 -5.01 1.59 10.51
C PRO A 67 -4.34 0.85 11.68
N VAL A 68 -5.09 0.42 12.69
CA VAL A 68 -4.58 -0.40 13.81
C VAL A 68 -4.03 -1.72 13.29
N GLU A 69 -4.76 -2.40 12.41
CA GLU A 69 -4.35 -3.69 11.85
C GLU A 69 -3.08 -3.55 10.99
N VAL A 70 -2.95 -2.43 10.26
CA VAL A 70 -1.74 -2.12 9.49
C VAL A 70 -0.57 -1.85 10.42
N LEU A 71 -0.76 -1.03 11.45
CA LEU A 71 0.30 -0.68 12.41
C LEU A 71 0.81 -1.90 13.17
N VAL A 72 -0.07 -2.80 13.62
CA VAL A 72 0.35 -4.06 14.27
C VAL A 72 1.23 -4.85 13.29
N SER A 73 0.82 -4.97 12.03
CA SER A 73 1.60 -5.68 11.01
C SER A 73 2.97 -5.04 10.73
N LEU A 74 3.09 -3.73 10.86
CA LEU A 74 4.34 -3.00 10.59
C LEU A 74 5.30 -3.00 11.77
N LEU A 75 4.76 -2.97 13.00
CA LEU A 75 5.52 -2.82 14.24
C LEU A 75 5.86 -4.15 14.91
N VAL A 76 5.22 -5.26 14.52
CA VAL A 76 5.64 -6.60 14.90
C VAL A 76 7.04 -6.85 14.31
N SER A 77 8.04 -6.94 15.19
CA SER A 77 9.45 -7.13 14.81
C SER A 77 9.67 -8.54 14.23
N LEU A 78 10.79 -8.71 13.52
CA LEU A 78 11.25 -10.03 13.10
C LEU A 78 11.29 -11.02 14.27
N ASP A 79 11.80 -10.62 15.44
CA ASP A 79 11.90 -11.49 16.62
C ASP A 79 10.52 -11.97 17.11
N GLU A 80 9.49 -11.13 16.96
CA GLU A 80 8.11 -11.45 17.31
C GLU A 80 7.45 -12.35 16.23
N VAL A 81 7.75 -12.12 14.94
CA VAL A 81 7.39 -13.05 13.85
C VAL A 81 8.06 -14.42 14.04
N GLN A 82 9.34 -14.43 14.41
CA GLN A 82 10.15 -15.63 14.66
C GLN A 82 9.59 -16.46 15.81
N ARG A 83 9.24 -15.82 16.95
CA ARG A 83 8.58 -16.49 18.07
C ARG A 83 7.23 -17.09 17.68
N ARG A 84 6.46 -16.40 16.83
CA ARG A 84 5.10 -16.82 16.44
C ARG A 84 5.07 -17.93 15.39
N ALA A 85 6.09 -18.00 14.53
CA ALA A 85 6.07 -18.87 13.37
C ALA A 85 6.82 -20.20 13.55
N GLN A 86 7.47 -20.44 14.70
CA GLN A 86 8.38 -21.60 14.91
C GLN A 86 9.35 -21.80 13.72
N MET A 87 9.76 -20.70 13.10
CA MET A 87 10.55 -20.72 11.87
C MET A 87 11.92 -21.32 12.14
N SER A 88 12.43 -22.10 11.19
CA SER A 88 13.78 -22.63 11.28
C SER A 88 14.82 -21.51 11.12
N ASP A 89 16.04 -21.74 11.61
CA ASP A 89 17.17 -20.82 11.44
C ASP A 89 17.46 -20.48 9.98
N GLU A 90 17.08 -21.35 9.04
CA GLU A 90 17.25 -21.17 7.60
C GLU A 90 16.20 -20.21 7.03
N GLU A 91 14.95 -20.31 7.47
CA GLU A 91 13.88 -19.37 7.10
C GLU A 91 14.15 -17.97 7.69
N ILE A 92 14.79 -17.92 8.86
CA ILE A 92 15.27 -16.70 9.50
C ILE A 92 16.37 -16.04 8.67
N LYS A 93 17.40 -16.80 8.27
CA LYS A 93 18.47 -16.31 7.42
C LYS A 93 17.94 -15.84 6.06
N PHE A 94 16.97 -16.56 5.50
CA PHE A 94 16.29 -16.15 4.28
C PHE A 94 15.61 -14.79 4.46
N GLY A 95 14.75 -14.63 5.48
CA GLY A 95 14.08 -13.36 5.76
C GLY A 95 15.03 -12.17 5.96
N GLN A 96 16.15 -12.39 6.65
CA GLN A 96 17.20 -11.38 6.82
C GLN A 96 17.92 -11.05 5.49
N ALA A 97 18.18 -12.03 4.63
CA ALA A 97 18.78 -11.82 3.30
C ALA A 97 17.89 -10.98 2.36
N PHE A 98 16.57 -10.99 2.55
CA PHE A 98 15.63 -10.13 1.81
C PHE A 98 15.37 -8.77 2.48
N GLY A 99 16.21 -8.37 3.45
CA GLY A 99 16.19 -7.03 4.03
C GLY A 99 15.09 -6.81 5.07
N MET A 100 14.56 -7.86 5.69
CA MET A 100 13.79 -7.70 6.92
C MET A 100 14.76 -7.28 8.04
N SER A 101 14.65 -6.05 8.53
CA SER A 101 15.44 -5.55 9.65
C SER A 101 14.91 -6.07 10.99
N LYS A 102 15.75 -6.10 12.03
CA LYS A 102 15.29 -6.28 13.43
C LYS A 102 14.26 -5.22 13.84
N GLU A 103 14.32 -4.06 13.19
CA GLU A 103 13.41 -2.94 13.37
C GLU A 103 12.15 -3.07 12.50
N ALA A 104 11.06 -2.43 12.93
CA ALA A 104 9.82 -2.33 12.18
C ALA A 104 10.03 -1.77 10.76
N TYR A 105 9.23 -2.20 9.78
CA TYR A 105 9.39 -1.81 8.37
C TYR A 105 9.28 -0.29 8.13
N CYS A 106 8.45 0.40 8.92
CA CYS A 106 8.36 1.86 8.91
C CYS A 106 9.63 2.56 9.42
N LEU A 107 10.43 1.87 10.24
CA LEU A 107 11.67 2.38 10.83
C LEU A 107 12.90 2.02 9.98
N SER A 108 12.84 0.97 9.16
CA SER A 108 13.97 0.59 8.29
C SER A 108 14.30 1.64 7.22
N ASN A 109 13.35 2.54 6.90
CA ASN A 109 13.63 3.71 6.07
C ASN A 109 14.40 4.83 6.80
N LYS A 110 14.53 4.78 8.13
CA LYS A 110 15.31 5.73 8.94
C LYS A 110 16.81 5.59 8.67
N THR A 111 17.30 4.35 8.57
CA THR A 111 18.73 4.05 8.32
C THR A 111 19.14 4.24 6.86
N ALA A 112 18.20 4.11 5.92
CA ALA A 112 18.44 4.40 4.50
C ALA A 112 18.51 5.90 4.16
N GLY A 113 18.36 6.80 5.15
CA GLY A 113 18.54 8.24 4.97
C GLY A 113 17.64 8.86 3.90
N GLY A 114 16.50 8.23 3.59
CA GLY A 114 15.60 8.71 2.55
C GLY A 114 15.12 10.11 2.91
N SER A 115 15.37 11.09 2.02
CA SER A 115 15.08 12.51 2.24
C SER A 115 13.67 12.72 2.82
N LEU A 116 12.71 11.92 2.34
CA LEU A 116 11.31 12.02 2.71
C LEU A 116 10.99 11.63 4.17
N PHE A 117 11.76 10.74 4.80
CA PHE A 117 11.56 10.42 6.22
C PHE A 117 11.87 11.65 7.09
N ASN A 118 13.01 12.30 6.83
CA ASN A 118 13.41 13.50 7.57
C ASN A 118 12.61 14.74 7.18
N GLU A 119 12.16 14.85 5.93
CA GLU A 119 11.37 15.99 5.44
C GLU A 119 9.91 15.96 5.87
N LYS A 120 9.29 14.77 5.95
CA LYS A 120 7.83 14.65 6.14
C LYS A 120 7.46 13.86 7.39
N VAL A 121 8.07 12.70 7.60
CA VAL A 121 7.61 11.76 8.63
C VAL A 121 8.00 12.24 10.02
N LEU A 122 9.29 12.50 10.25
CA LEU A 122 9.77 12.91 11.57
C LEU A 122 9.18 14.27 12.01
N PRO A 123 9.14 15.32 11.16
CA PRO A 123 8.52 16.58 11.54
C PRO A 123 7.03 16.44 11.85
N LEU A 124 6.29 15.61 11.11
CA LEU A 124 4.88 15.35 11.39
C LEU A 124 4.70 14.67 12.76
N ALA A 125 5.51 13.64 13.05
CA ALA A 125 5.49 12.95 14.33
C ALA A 125 5.83 13.89 15.50
N GLN A 126 6.88 14.69 15.36
CA GLN A 126 7.29 15.68 16.38
C GLN A 126 6.22 16.75 16.59
N LYS A 127 5.62 17.26 15.50
CA LYS A 127 4.57 18.28 15.56
C LYS A 127 3.33 17.78 16.28
N LEU A 128 2.84 16.59 15.96
CA LEU A 128 1.58 16.08 16.51
C LEU A 128 1.73 15.53 17.94
N THR A 129 2.93 15.08 18.32
CA THR A 129 3.19 14.61 19.69
C THR A 129 3.74 15.69 20.62
N GLY A 130 4.28 16.78 20.08
CA GLY A 130 5.06 17.76 20.84
C GLY A 130 6.42 17.23 21.35
N SER A 131 6.85 16.04 20.93
CA SER A 131 8.10 15.41 21.38
C SER A 131 9.19 15.52 20.30
N LEU A 132 10.40 15.91 20.69
CA LEU A 132 11.57 15.86 19.80
C LEU A 132 12.02 14.42 19.49
N SER A 133 11.63 13.47 20.33
CA SER A 133 11.89 12.03 20.15
C SER A 133 10.58 11.25 20.27
N PRO A 134 9.74 11.24 19.23
CA PRO A 134 8.47 10.51 19.22
C PRO A 134 8.67 8.99 19.41
N ARG A 135 7.64 8.29 19.90
CA ARG A 135 7.68 6.83 20.05
C ARG A 135 7.71 6.17 18.68
N LYS A 136 8.10 4.89 18.62
CA LYS A 136 8.11 4.14 17.35
C LYS A 136 6.71 4.04 16.73
N GLU A 137 5.67 3.94 17.56
CA GLU A 137 4.27 3.91 17.17
C GLU A 137 3.88 5.21 16.45
N ASP A 138 4.24 6.35 17.05
CA ASP A 138 3.98 7.68 16.49
C ASP A 138 4.69 7.86 15.14
N ILE A 139 5.95 7.42 15.04
CA ILE A 139 6.73 7.48 13.79
C ILE A 139 6.07 6.62 12.70
N CYS A 140 5.65 5.40 13.04
CA CYS A 140 5.02 4.49 12.07
C CYS A 140 3.63 4.97 11.65
N ALA A 141 2.86 5.57 12.56
CA ALA A 141 1.57 6.18 12.26
C ALA A 141 1.75 7.43 11.38
N ALA A 142 2.72 8.30 11.69
CA ALA A 142 3.09 9.44 10.86
C ALA A 142 3.56 9.02 9.46
N TYR A 143 4.32 7.92 9.36
CA TYR A 143 4.75 7.36 8.09
C TYR A 143 3.55 6.93 7.23
N LEU A 144 2.59 6.20 7.83
CA LEU A 144 1.37 5.82 7.13
C LEU A 144 0.56 7.04 6.69
N ALA A 145 0.42 8.06 7.54
CA ALA A 145 -0.25 9.31 7.19
C ALA A 145 0.41 9.97 5.98
N ALA A 146 1.75 10.06 5.97
CA ALA A 146 2.52 10.61 4.85
C ALA A 146 2.41 9.78 3.56
N VAL A 147 2.17 8.47 3.65
CA VAL A 147 1.92 7.57 2.51
C VAL A 147 0.49 7.75 1.98
N ILE A 148 -0.49 7.99 2.85
CA ILE A 148 -1.90 8.15 2.47
C ILE A 148 -2.15 9.54 1.87
N GLN A 149 -1.46 10.57 2.35
CA GLN A 149 -1.74 11.96 1.95
C GLN A 149 -1.76 12.19 0.42
N PRO A 150 -0.77 11.74 -0.39
CA PRO A 150 -0.81 11.94 -1.84
C PRO A 150 -2.00 11.23 -2.51
N VAL A 151 -2.47 10.13 -1.93
CA VAL A 151 -3.67 9.44 -2.41
C VAL A 151 -4.90 10.27 -2.15
N LEU A 152 -5.03 10.83 -0.94
CA LEU A 152 -6.12 11.73 -0.59
C LEU A 152 -6.10 12.98 -1.47
N ASP A 153 -4.93 13.58 -1.69
CA ASP A 153 -4.80 14.75 -2.57
C ASP A 153 -5.35 14.45 -3.98
N GLU A 154 -5.07 13.26 -4.51
CA GLU A 154 -5.57 12.84 -5.84
C GLU A 154 -7.05 12.40 -5.85
N LEU A 155 -7.57 11.83 -4.76
CA LEU A 155 -8.99 11.47 -4.66
C LEU A 155 -9.88 12.69 -4.40
N ILE A 156 -9.38 13.61 -3.58
CA ILE A 156 -10.08 14.79 -3.09
C ILE A 156 -10.02 15.93 -4.08
N GLN A 157 -8.92 16.10 -4.86
CA GLN A 157 -8.79 17.15 -5.89
C GLN A 157 -10.14 17.33 -6.62
N GLU A 158 -10.84 18.39 -6.19
CA GLU A 158 -12.14 18.76 -6.72
C GLU A 158 -11.91 19.36 -8.11
N ASP A 159 -12.95 19.35 -8.93
CA ASP A 159 -13.01 20.01 -10.26
C ASP A 159 -12.91 21.56 -10.16
N SER A 160 -12.29 22.07 -9.10
CA SER A 160 -12.09 23.48 -8.84
C SER A 160 -10.80 23.94 -9.52
N ILE A 161 -11.00 24.40 -10.75
CA ILE A 161 -10.38 25.56 -11.44
C ILE A 161 -10.23 25.20 -12.93
N GLY A 162 -11.28 25.48 -13.70
CA GLY A 162 -11.20 25.53 -15.16
C GLY A 162 -12.00 24.49 -15.94
N GLY A 163 -13.31 24.38 -15.70
CA GLY A 163 -14.33 23.98 -16.70
C GLY A 163 -14.26 22.59 -17.34
N GLY A 164 -13.20 21.82 -17.12
CA GLY A 164 -13.07 20.44 -17.56
C GLY A 164 -13.14 19.51 -16.37
N GLN A 165 -14.17 18.66 -16.32
CA GLN A 165 -14.30 17.62 -15.31
C GLN A 165 -13.09 16.69 -15.41
N LYS A 166 -12.18 16.75 -14.44
CA LYS A 166 -11.02 15.86 -14.40
C LYS A 166 -11.56 14.49 -14.01
N VAL A 167 -11.63 13.57 -14.98
CA VAL A 167 -12.18 12.23 -14.75
C VAL A 167 -11.42 11.58 -13.60
N LYS A 168 -12.09 11.34 -12.46
CA LYS A 168 -11.49 10.65 -11.32
C LYS A 168 -11.08 9.24 -11.75
N ARG A 169 -9.76 9.00 -11.83
CA ARG A 169 -9.18 7.70 -12.22
C ARG A 169 -8.83 6.81 -11.02
N GLY A 170 -8.86 7.37 -9.82
CA GLY A 170 -8.58 6.67 -8.57
C GLY A 170 -9.84 6.16 -7.87
N LYS A 171 -9.75 4.99 -7.23
CA LYS A 171 -10.74 4.54 -6.24
C LYS A 171 -10.05 4.09 -4.96
N ALA A 172 -10.63 4.43 -3.81
CA ALA A 172 -10.29 3.80 -2.54
C ALA A 172 -11.09 2.49 -2.42
N VAL A 173 -10.41 1.39 -2.07
CA VAL A 173 -11.06 0.08 -1.93
C VAL A 173 -10.69 -0.52 -0.57
N PRO A 174 -11.67 -0.88 0.28
CA PRO A 174 -11.41 -1.47 1.57
C PRO A 174 -10.82 -2.88 1.40
N TYR A 175 -9.71 -3.13 2.07
CA TYR A 175 -9.11 -4.45 2.22
C TYR A 175 -9.84 -5.16 3.35
N GLN A 176 -10.94 -5.81 3.00
CA GLN A 176 -11.63 -6.75 3.87
C GLN A 176 -11.41 -8.15 3.33
N ALA A 177 -10.83 -9.02 4.16
CA ALA A 177 -10.35 -10.33 3.75
C ALA A 177 -11.43 -11.22 3.14
N SER A 178 -12.65 -11.13 3.66
CA SER A 178 -13.79 -11.96 3.24
C SER A 178 -14.44 -11.49 1.94
N SER A 179 -14.19 -10.26 1.50
CA SER A 179 -14.98 -9.63 0.43
C SER A 179 -14.15 -8.94 -0.64
N LEU A 180 -12.82 -8.78 -0.47
CA LEU A 180 -11.99 -8.06 -1.43
C LEU A 180 -12.02 -8.70 -2.82
N ALA A 181 -11.98 -10.03 -2.90
CA ALA A 181 -12.04 -10.73 -4.18
C ALA A 181 -13.36 -10.47 -4.90
N ASP A 182 -14.47 -10.54 -4.17
CA ASP A 182 -15.81 -10.23 -4.70
C ASP A 182 -15.90 -8.77 -5.14
N TRP A 183 -15.45 -7.83 -4.31
CA TRP A 183 -15.40 -6.41 -4.65
C TRP A 183 -14.61 -6.14 -5.93
N LEU A 184 -13.44 -6.77 -6.06
CA LEU A 184 -12.60 -6.60 -7.24
C LEU A 184 -13.27 -7.17 -8.49
N VAL A 185 -13.78 -8.40 -8.42
CA VAL A 185 -14.33 -9.13 -9.57
C VAL A 185 -15.69 -8.60 -10.01
N ASP A 186 -16.55 -8.22 -9.06
CA ASP A 186 -17.95 -7.88 -9.35
C ASP A 186 -18.15 -6.38 -9.61
N TYR A 187 -17.31 -5.51 -9.03
CA TYR A 187 -17.52 -4.07 -9.08
C TYR A 187 -16.34 -3.31 -9.68
N ILE A 188 -15.13 -3.54 -9.19
CA ILE A 188 -13.96 -2.73 -9.57
C ILE A 188 -13.49 -3.07 -10.98
N PHE A 189 -13.28 -4.35 -11.33
CA PHE A 189 -12.82 -4.71 -12.67
C PHE A 189 -13.82 -4.34 -13.76
N PRO A 190 -15.12 -4.65 -13.64
CA PRO A 190 -16.08 -4.30 -14.69
C PRO A 190 -16.33 -2.80 -14.79
N GLY A 191 -16.50 -2.10 -13.66
CA GLY A 191 -16.88 -0.69 -13.65
C GLY A 191 -15.71 0.28 -13.76
N HIS A 192 -14.64 0.05 -12.99
CA HIS A 192 -13.50 0.99 -12.91
C HIS A 192 -12.43 0.72 -13.96
N PHE A 193 -12.09 -0.56 -14.16
CA PHE A 193 -11.11 -0.97 -15.18
C PHE A 193 -11.76 -1.26 -16.55
N GLN A 194 -13.09 -1.11 -16.66
CA GLN A 194 -13.84 -1.37 -17.90
C GLN A 194 -13.62 -2.77 -18.47
N LEU A 195 -13.40 -3.75 -17.58
CA LEU A 195 -13.30 -5.17 -17.92
C LEU A 195 -14.69 -5.80 -17.85
N SER A 196 -15.64 -5.22 -18.58
CA SER A 196 -17.07 -5.50 -18.50
C SER A 196 -17.47 -6.89 -19.03
N SER A 197 -16.55 -7.62 -19.66
CA SER A 197 -16.77 -8.96 -20.21
C SER A 197 -15.96 -10.07 -19.52
N LEU A 198 -15.84 -10.02 -18.19
CA LEU A 198 -15.30 -11.18 -17.46
C LEU A 198 -16.33 -12.32 -17.51
N ASP A 199 -15.96 -13.39 -18.23
CA ASP A 199 -16.72 -14.63 -18.29
C ASP A 199 -17.05 -15.14 -16.86
N PRO A 200 -18.30 -15.59 -16.59
CA PRO A 200 -18.68 -16.10 -15.28
C PRO A 200 -17.75 -17.20 -14.73
N GLU A 201 -17.23 -18.08 -15.58
CA GLU A 201 -16.26 -19.11 -15.21
C GLU A 201 -14.92 -18.49 -14.79
N ILE A 202 -14.47 -17.45 -15.49
CA ILE A 202 -13.27 -16.69 -15.12
C ILE A 202 -13.46 -15.99 -13.78
N LYS A 203 -14.62 -15.37 -13.55
CA LYS A 203 -14.95 -14.71 -12.27
C LYS A 203 -14.87 -15.71 -11.12
N GLU A 204 -15.51 -16.86 -11.26
CA GLU A 204 -15.49 -17.90 -10.23
C GLU A 204 -14.08 -18.44 -9.98
N LYS A 205 -13.32 -18.69 -11.06
CA LYS A 205 -11.92 -19.12 -10.96
C LYS A 205 -11.06 -18.08 -10.22
N MET A 206 -11.27 -16.79 -10.47
CA MET A 206 -10.56 -15.72 -9.76
C MET A 206 -10.88 -15.73 -8.26
N LYS A 207 -12.16 -15.86 -7.90
CA LYS A 207 -12.60 -15.95 -6.49
C LYS A 207 -12.01 -17.16 -5.78
N VAL A 208 -12.03 -18.32 -6.43
CA VAL A 208 -11.42 -19.56 -5.92
C VAL A 208 -9.92 -19.37 -5.69
N ILE A 209 -9.18 -18.82 -6.66
CA ILE A 209 -7.73 -18.61 -6.52
C ILE A 209 -7.44 -17.60 -5.39
N ALA A 210 -8.20 -16.52 -5.31
CA ALA A 210 -8.01 -15.47 -4.30
C ALA A 210 -8.27 -15.96 -2.86
N ALA A 211 -9.02 -17.05 -2.69
CA ALA A 211 -9.28 -17.66 -1.39
C ALA A 211 -8.05 -18.36 -0.76
N TYR A 212 -6.90 -18.42 -1.44
CA TYR A 212 -5.70 -19.11 -0.97
C TYR A 212 -4.48 -18.20 -0.83
N LYS A 213 -3.59 -18.53 0.11
CA LYS A 213 -2.32 -17.83 0.30
C LYS A 213 -1.36 -18.11 -0.85
N THR A 214 -0.91 -17.07 -1.55
CA THR A 214 0.08 -17.16 -2.63
C THR A 214 1.52 -17.36 -2.16
N LYS A 215 1.77 -17.25 -0.84
CA LYS A 215 3.09 -17.43 -0.21
C LYS A 215 3.22 -18.69 0.65
N ALA A 216 2.30 -19.65 0.51
CA ALA A 216 2.47 -20.92 1.21
C ALA A 216 3.73 -21.62 0.68
N ILE A 217 4.68 -21.92 1.58
CA ILE A 217 6.01 -22.47 1.27
C ILE A 217 5.90 -23.94 0.79
N ASP A 218 4.82 -24.63 1.15
CA ASP A 218 4.47 -25.94 0.63
C ASP A 218 3.35 -25.83 -0.41
N ASN A 219 3.28 -26.76 -1.36
CA ASN A 219 2.13 -27.00 -2.26
C ASN A 219 0.77 -27.19 -1.54
N LYS A 220 0.73 -27.07 -0.20
CA LYS A 220 -0.47 -27.00 0.61
C LYS A 220 -1.17 -25.66 0.37
N ARG A 221 -2.28 -25.72 -0.36
CA ARG A 221 -3.22 -24.60 -0.54
C ARG A 221 -3.85 -24.22 0.81
N THR A 222 -3.16 -23.43 1.62
CA THR A 222 -3.73 -22.87 2.85
C THR A 222 -4.76 -21.80 2.47
N LYS A 223 -6.00 -21.98 2.90
CA LYS A 223 -7.03 -20.95 2.74
C LYS A 223 -6.59 -19.67 3.44
N PHE A 224 -6.80 -18.55 2.77
CA PHE A 224 -6.63 -17.24 3.39
C PHE A 224 -7.64 -17.13 4.54
N LYS A 225 -7.16 -16.65 5.68
CA LYS A 225 -7.97 -16.39 6.87
C LYS A 225 -7.80 -14.93 7.22
N ASP A 226 -8.90 -14.25 7.48
CA ASP A 226 -8.85 -12.88 7.97
C ASP A 226 -8.08 -12.84 9.29
N ASP A 227 -7.03 -12.03 9.32
CA ASP A 227 -6.19 -11.79 10.49
C ASP A 227 -6.54 -10.47 11.20
N GLY A 228 -7.57 -9.74 10.72
CA GLY A 228 -8.00 -8.45 11.28
C GLY A 228 -8.41 -8.53 12.74
N PRO A 229 -9.36 -9.41 13.13
CA PRO A 229 -9.78 -9.54 14.52
C PRO A 229 -8.63 -9.88 15.48
N ALA A 230 -7.72 -10.77 15.06
CA ALA A 230 -6.54 -11.12 15.85
C ALA A 230 -5.61 -9.91 16.04
N LYS A 231 -5.35 -9.15 14.97
CA LYS A 231 -4.52 -7.94 15.05
C LYS A 231 -5.13 -6.85 15.92
N GLN A 232 -6.45 -6.69 15.93
CA GLN A 232 -7.12 -5.75 16.83
C GLN A 232 -6.98 -6.17 18.30
N GLN A 233 -7.05 -7.47 18.60
CA GLN A 233 -6.83 -7.98 19.95
C GLN A 233 -5.36 -7.86 20.40
N GLU A 234 -4.42 -7.97 19.47
CA GLU A 234 -2.98 -7.80 19.72
C GLU A 234 -2.55 -6.32 19.85
N ALA A 235 -3.42 -5.38 19.47
CA ALA A 235 -3.10 -3.97 19.54
C ALA A 235 -2.94 -3.51 20.99
N TRP A 236 -1.85 -2.80 21.28
CA TRP A 236 -1.59 -2.21 22.58
C TRP A 236 -2.00 -0.74 22.61
N LYS A 237 -2.16 -0.20 23.82
CA LYS A 237 -2.70 1.14 24.06
C LYS A 237 -1.99 2.23 23.26
N GLU A 238 -0.67 2.27 23.32
CA GLU A 238 0.16 3.29 22.66
C GLU A 238 0.01 3.25 21.13
N LEU A 239 -0.16 2.06 20.54
CA LEU A 239 -0.41 1.89 19.11
C LEU A 239 -1.79 2.40 18.73
N ILE A 240 -2.81 2.10 19.53
CA ILE A 240 -4.19 2.58 19.29
C ILE A 240 -4.24 4.10 19.37
N GLU A 241 -3.60 4.69 20.39
CA GLU A 241 -3.49 6.14 20.55
C GLU A 241 -2.78 6.80 19.35
N SER A 242 -1.67 6.20 18.91
CA SER A 242 -0.92 6.69 17.74
C SER A 242 -1.74 6.54 16.46
N SER A 243 -2.45 5.42 16.28
CA SER A 243 -3.36 5.23 15.16
C SER A 243 -4.41 6.34 15.12
N SER A 244 -5.07 6.60 16.26
CA SER A 244 -6.14 7.58 16.33
C SER A 244 -5.64 8.99 16.04
N THR A 245 -4.51 9.36 16.66
CA THR A 245 -3.90 10.69 16.52
C THR A 245 -3.53 11.02 15.07
N PHE A 246 -3.01 10.04 14.32
CA PHE A 246 -2.42 10.31 13.00
C PHE A 246 -3.29 9.85 11.82
N LEU A 247 -4.15 8.85 12.00
CA LEU A 247 -4.75 8.12 10.87
C LEU A 247 -6.28 8.16 10.84
N ASP A 248 -6.98 8.51 11.92
CA ASP A 248 -8.45 8.48 11.96
C ASP A 248 -9.06 9.38 10.90
N TYR A 249 -8.56 10.62 10.76
CA TYR A 249 -9.04 11.54 9.73
C TYR A 249 -8.84 10.97 8.32
N ALA A 250 -7.62 10.53 8.01
CA ALA A 250 -7.29 10.01 6.69
C ALA A 250 -8.09 8.73 6.35
N TYR A 251 -8.25 7.84 7.34
CA TYR A 251 -9.05 6.62 7.21
C TYR A 251 -10.53 6.95 7.02
N PHE A 252 -11.07 7.90 7.78
CA PHE A 252 -12.44 8.39 7.62
C PHE A 252 -12.67 8.97 6.22
N GLN A 253 -11.73 9.77 5.69
CA GLN A 253 -11.81 10.25 4.31
C GLN A 253 -11.88 9.07 3.33
N LEU A 254 -10.97 8.09 3.42
CA LEU A 254 -10.97 6.93 2.53
C LEU A 254 -12.28 6.13 2.58
N MET A 255 -12.90 5.99 3.76
CA MET A 255 -14.20 5.31 3.91
C MET A 255 -15.34 6.04 3.19
N ASN A 256 -15.29 7.38 3.16
CA ASN A 256 -16.30 8.17 2.43
C ASN A 256 -16.07 8.18 0.92
N TYR A 257 -14.93 7.67 0.46
CA TYR A 257 -14.60 7.52 -0.97
C TYR A 257 -14.97 6.14 -1.53
N ILE A 258 -15.71 5.31 -0.79
CA ILE A 258 -16.28 4.07 -1.33
C ILE A 258 -17.39 4.47 -2.31
N PRO A 259 -17.24 4.22 -3.62
CA PRO A 259 -18.35 4.42 -4.54
C PRO A 259 -19.40 3.34 -4.26
N LEU A 260 -20.61 3.76 -3.89
CA LEU A 260 -21.81 2.93 -3.95
C LEU A 260 -22.08 2.48 -5.39
#